data_AF-A0A2L1KHE1-F1
#
_entry.id   AF-A0A2L1KHE1-F1
#
_cell.length_a   1.000
_cell.length_b   1.000
_cell.length_c   1.000
_cell.angle_alpha   90.00
_cell.angle_beta   90.00
_cell.angle_gamma   90.00
#
_symmetry.space_group_name_H-M   'P 1'
#
loop_
_entity.id
_entity.type
_entity.pdbx_description
1 polymer ?
#
loop_
_entity_poly.entity_id
_entity_poly.type
_entity_poly.pdbx_seq_one_letter_code
_entity_poly.pdbx_strand_id
1 'polypeptide(L)' 'MTTETHRDYPPLECPLCERLTKPRSLNKDGSVTYSCPPDHVNHGQRYTWRIAEGGELVEKR' A
#
# COMPACT_ATOMS: atom_id res chain seq x y z
N MET A 1 21.33 -7.39 12.91
CA MET A 1 19.87 -7.27 12.90
C MET A 1 19.52 -6.40 11.70
N THR A 2 19.01 -6.98 10.62
CA THR A 2 18.52 -6.19 9.49
C THR A 2 17.20 -5.56 9.91
N THR A 3 17.18 -4.24 10.07
CA THR A 3 15.93 -3.51 10.32
C THR A 3 15.07 -3.66 9.07
N GLU A 4 13.99 -4.42 9.19
CA GLU A 4 13.01 -4.55 8.11
C GLU A 4 12.48 -3.17 7.72
N THR A 5 12.29 -2.95 6.43
CA THR A 5 11.79 -1.70 5.89
C THR A 5 10.63 -1.96 4.94
N HIS A 6 9.88 -0.91 4.62
CA HIS A 6 8.85 -1.00 3.59
C HIS A 6 9.35 -1.55 2.24
N ARG A 7 10.65 -1.45 1.94
CA ARG A 7 11.23 -1.91 0.66
C ARG A 7 11.32 -3.42 0.55
N ASP A 8 11.26 -4.12 1.67
CA ASP A 8 11.28 -5.58 1.75
C ASP A 8 9.94 -6.20 1.31
N TYR A 9 8.90 -5.38 1.15
CA TYR A 9 7.57 -5.82 0.73
C TYR A 9 7.37 -5.67 -0.78
N PRO A 10 6.63 -6.61 -1.41
CA PRO A 10 6.38 -6.55 -2.84
C PRO A 10 5.45 -5.36 -3.19
N PRO A 11 5.54 -4.87 -4.43
CA PRO A 11 4.52 -3.97 -4.95
C PRO A 11 3.16 -4.70 -5.06
N LEU A 12 2.07 -3.97 -4.81
CA LEU A 12 0.70 -4.48 -4.86
C LEU A 12 -0.17 -3.67 -5.81
N GLU A 13 -1.17 -4.32 -6.37
CA GLU A 13 -2.15 -3.69 -7.25
C GLU A 13 -3.09 -2.78 -6.45
N CYS A 14 -3.38 -1.61 -7.02
CA CYS A 14 -4.38 -0.71 -6.47
C CYS A 14 -5.77 -1.36 -6.59
N PRO A 15 -6.54 -1.50 -5.50
CA PRO A 15 -7.89 -2.05 -5.51
C PRO A 15 -8.91 -1.32 -6.40
N LEU A 16 -8.59 -0.10 -6.86
CA LEU A 16 -9.50 0.74 -7.64
C LEU A 16 -9.11 0.83 -9.12
N CYS A 17 -7.85 0.64 -9.47
CA CYS A 17 -7.37 0.84 -10.85
C CYS A 17 -6.35 -0.22 -11.30
N GLU A 18 -6.12 -1.25 -10.48
CA GLU A 18 -5.23 -2.39 -10.74
C GLU A 18 -3.77 -1.99 -11.00
N ARG A 19 -3.45 -0.70 -10.80
CA ARG A 19 -2.10 -0.18 -10.98
C ARG A 19 -1.16 -0.72 -9.92
N LEU A 20 -0.05 -1.31 -10.36
CA LEU A 20 1.01 -1.75 -9.47
C LEU A 20 1.63 -0.55 -8.71
N THR A 21 1.62 -0.62 -7.38
CA THR A 21 2.14 0.42 -6.50
C THR A 21 3.17 -0.15 -5.55
N LYS A 22 4.24 0.62 -5.33
CA LYS A 22 5.28 0.26 -4.37
C LYS A 22 4.82 0.60 -2.94
N PRO A 23 5.24 -0.19 -1.94
CA PRO A 23 5.01 0.13 -0.54
C PRO A 23 5.66 1.46 -0.19
N ARG A 24 4.96 2.26 0.60
CA ARG A 24 5.35 3.63 0.96
C ARG A 24 5.92 3.73 2.36
N SER A 25 5.43 2.93 3.30
CA SER A 25 5.87 2.94 4.70
C SER A 25 5.52 1.63 5.41
N LEU A 26 6.37 1.23 6.34
CA LEU A 26 6.15 0.13 7.28
C LEU A 26 5.78 0.76 8.62
N ASN A 27 4.61 0.41 9.13
CA ASN A 27 4.11 0.91 10.40
C ASN A 27 4.69 0.10 11.57
N LYS A 28 4.69 0.67 12.77
CA LYS A 28 5.20 0.00 13.99
C LYS A 28 4.44 -1.28 14.37
N ASP A 29 3.22 -1.41 13.88
CA ASP A 29 2.32 -2.56 14.07
C ASP A 29 2.59 -3.69 13.06
N GLY A 30 3.57 -3.55 12.17
CA GLY A 30 3.88 -4.53 11.11
C GLY A 30 3.06 -4.34 9.83
N SER A 31 2.04 -3.49 9.84
CA SER A 31 1.26 -3.18 8.63
C SER A 31 2.03 -2.30 7.63
N VAL A 32 1.84 -2.52 6.34
CA VAL A 32 2.50 -1.78 5.25
C VAL A 32 1.49 -0.90 4.53
N THR A 33 1.87 0.36 4.33
CA THR A 33 1.03 1.35 3.67
C THR A 33 1.41 1.50 2.20
N TYR A 34 0.42 1.47 1.32
CA TYR A 34 0.52 1.69 -0.11
C TYR A 34 -0.27 2.95 -0.51
N SER A 35 0.14 3.62 -1.58
CA SER A 35 -0.53 4.82 -2.05
C SER A 35 -0.51 4.91 -3.57
N CYS A 36 -1.70 4.87 -4.17
CA CYS A 36 -1.89 5.05 -5.60
C CYS A 36 -2.13 6.55 -5.90
N PRO A 37 -1.34 7.17 -6.80
CA PRO A 37 -1.56 8.55 -7.20
C PRO A 37 -2.95 8.72 -7.85
N PRO A 38 -3.51 9.94 -7.84
CA PRO A 38 -4.79 10.20 -8.49
C PRO A 38 -4.75 9.76 -9.95
N ASP A 39 -5.78 9.01 -10.35
CA ASP A 39 -5.98 8.54 -11.70
C ASP A 39 -7.26 9.16 -12.27
N HIS A 40 -7.16 9.77 -13.45
CA HIS A 40 -8.27 10.49 -14.07
C HIS A 40 -9.36 9.56 -14.62
N VAL A 41 -9.12 8.24 -14.67
CA VAL A 41 -10.07 7.24 -15.19
C VAL A 41 -10.79 6.53 -14.05
N ASN A 42 -10.06 6.06 -13.03
CA ASN A 42 -10.59 5.04 -12.10
C ASN A 42 -10.96 5.56 -10.70
N HIS A 43 -10.21 6.49 -10.10
CA HIS A 43 -10.49 6.90 -8.72
C HIS A 43 -10.33 8.39 -8.39
N GLY A 44 -9.89 9.23 -9.35
CA GLY A 44 -9.92 10.71 -9.33
C GLY A 44 -9.03 11.40 -8.28
N GLN A 45 -8.82 10.76 -7.14
CA GLN A 45 -8.10 11.25 -5.97
C GLN A 45 -7.02 10.23 -5.58
N ARG A 46 -6.03 10.64 -4.77
CA ARG A 46 -5.05 9.70 -4.23
C ARG A 46 -5.76 8.67 -3.36
N TYR A 47 -5.53 7.38 -3.63
CA TYR A 47 -6.07 6.29 -2.83
C TYR A 47 -4.95 5.66 -2.00
N THR A 48 -5.15 5.54 -0.69
CA THR A 48 -4.16 4.98 0.24
C THR A 48 -4.76 3.80 0.99
N TRP A 49 -4.04 2.69 1.05
CA TRP A 49 -4.48 1.50 1.77
C TRP A 49 -3.35 0.89 2.59
N ARG A 50 -3.73 0.09 3.58
CA ARG A 50 -2.80 -0.65 4.44
C ARG A 50 -3.05 -2.14 4.40
N ILE A 51 -1.98 -2.90 4.42
CA ILE A 51 -1.97 -4.37 4.47
C ILE A 51 -1.34 -4.79 5.79
N ALA A 52 -2.00 -5.66 6.56
CA ALA A 52 -1.48 -6.27 7.78
C ALA A 52 -0.31 -7.19 7.43
N GLU A 53 0.48 -7.58 8.44
CA GLU A 53 1.54 -8.58 8.29
C GLU A 53 1.01 -9.90 7.70
N GLY A 54 -0.24 -10.28 8.02
CA GLY A 54 -0.93 -11.45 7.48
C GLY A 54 -1.48 -11.30 6.05
N GLY A 55 -1.27 -10.16 5.38
CA GLY A 55 -1.76 -9.91 4.02
C GLY A 55 -3.20 -9.38 3.93
N GLU A 56 -3.87 -9.18 5.06
CA GLU A 56 -5.24 -8.64 5.09
C GLU A 56 -5.26 -7.12 4.91
N LEU A 57 -6.26 -6.61 4.19
CA LEU A 57 -6.43 -5.16 4.00
C LEU A 57 -7.09 -4.53 5.24
N VAL A 58 -6.37 -3.65 5.92
CA VAL A 58 -6.75 -3.13 7.25
C VAL A 58 -7.41 -1.76 7.21
N GLU A 59 -7.01 -0.89 6.27
CA GLU A 59 -7.53 0.47 6.19
C GLU A 59 -7.60 0.96 4.73
N LYS A 60 -8.67 1.69 4.39
CA LYS A 60 -8.86 2.44 3.13
C LYS A 60 -9.08 3.92 3.45
N ARG A 61 -8.32 4.83 2.83
CA ARG A 61 -8.52 6.29 2.91
C ARG A 61 -8.24 6.98 1.59
#